data_AF-A0AAU0Y204-F1
#
_entry.id   AF-A0AAU0Y204-F1
#
_cell.length_a   1.000
_cell.length_b   1.000
_cell.length_c   1.000
_cell.angle_alpha   90.00
_cell.angle_beta   90.00
_cell.angle_gamma   90.00
#
_symmetry.space_group_name_H-M   'P 1'
#
loop_
_entity.id
_entity.type
_entity.pdbx_description
1 polymer ?
#
loop_
_entity_poly.entity_id
_entity_poly.type
_entity_poly.pdbx_seq_one_letter_code
_entity_poly.pdbx_strand_id
1 'polypeptide(L)'
;MNDADLLRVLGVDPSELDPAPPWTPRQLASIHRLDGSLPCVRCGEPARATGVVVAPGHGRRWLDRCMPCLLATTPRGGPSGPLEDTLAVLRQAAQEAGVDLTIVADEP
;
A
#
# COMPACT_ATOMS: atom_id res chain seq x y z
N MET A 1 10.07 -3.70 -1.25
CA MET A 1 10.19 -2.36 -1.87
C MET A 1 10.58 -1.39 -0.77
N ASN A 2 11.64 -0.60 -0.97
CA ASN A 2 12.02 0.46 -0.02
C ASN A 2 11.28 1.77 -0.36
N ASP A 3 11.41 2.78 0.49
CA ASP A 3 10.74 4.07 0.34
C ASP A 3 11.12 4.82 -0.95
N ALA A 4 12.39 4.75 -1.36
CA ALA A 4 12.85 5.38 -2.59
C ALA A 4 12.27 4.72 -3.86
N ASP A 5 12.13 3.40 -3.85
CA ASP A 5 11.48 2.65 -4.92
C ASP A 5 9.97 2.96 -4.96
N LEU A 6 9.32 3.09 -3.80
CA LEU A 6 7.91 3.47 -3.71
C LEU A 6 7.66 4.86 -4.30
N LEU A 7 8.47 5.85 -3.95
CA LEU A 7 8.36 7.21 -4.49
C LEU A 7 8.58 7.25 -6.00
N ARG A 8 9.53 6.45 -6.51
CA ARG A 8 9.79 6.32 -7.95
C ARG A 8 8.59 5.72 -8.69
N VAL A 9 7.98 4.66 -8.17
CA VAL A 9 6.77 4.03 -8.76
C VAL A 9 5.58 4.99 -8.75
N LEU A 10 5.48 5.83 -7.74
CA LEU A 10 4.43 6.85 -7.63
C LEU A 10 4.68 8.05 -8.54
N GLY A 11 5.91 8.24 -9.06
CA GLY A 11 6.28 9.41 -9.83
C GLY A 11 6.29 10.70 -9.00
N VAL A 12 6.55 10.61 -7.70
CA VAL A 12 6.46 11.72 -6.75
C VAL A 12 7.84 12.29 -6.45
N ASP A 13 7.98 13.61 -6.58
CA ASP A 13 9.17 14.33 -6.12
C ASP A 13 9.13 14.47 -4.58
N PRO A 14 10.14 13.97 -3.83
CA PRO A 14 10.15 14.06 -2.38
C PRO A 14 10.16 15.49 -1.80
N SER A 15 10.57 16.49 -2.59
CA SER A 15 10.58 17.90 -2.19
C SER A 15 9.18 18.50 -2.10
N GLU A 16 8.21 17.92 -2.81
CA GLU A 16 6.81 18.34 -2.83
C GLU A 16 6.00 17.77 -1.64
N LEU A 17 6.57 16.84 -0.89
CA LEU A 17 5.92 16.21 0.24
C LEU A 17 6.10 17.00 1.54
N ASP A 18 5.02 17.07 2.33
CA ASP A 18 5.07 17.67 3.65
C ASP A 18 6.11 16.96 4.55
N PRO A 19 6.90 17.72 5.34
CA PRO A 19 7.75 17.14 6.37
C PRO A 19 6.94 16.32 7.37
N ALA A 20 7.41 15.11 7.66
CA ALA A 20 6.84 14.26 8.71
C ALA A 20 7.60 14.43 10.03
N PRO A 21 6.92 14.25 11.18
CA PRO A 21 7.56 14.34 12.48
C PRO A 21 8.69 13.29 12.63
N PRO A 22 9.70 13.57 13.47
CA PRO A 22 10.85 12.68 13.67
C PRO A 22 10.48 11.36 14.38
N TRP A 23 9.32 11.32 15.04
CA TRP A 23 8.77 10.14 15.71
C TRP A 23 7.83 9.35 14.77
N THR A 24 7.63 8.07 15.07
CA THR A 24 6.66 7.23 14.34
C THR A 24 5.23 7.64 14.69
N PRO A 25 4.44 8.13 13.72
CA PRO A 25 3.08 8.55 13.99
C PRO A 25 2.24 7.43 14.58
N ARG A 26 1.66 7.66 15.76
CA ARG A 26 0.63 6.79 16.30
C ARG A 26 -0.68 7.01 15.54
N GLN A 27 -1.60 6.05 15.65
CA GLN A 27 -2.88 6.06 14.94
C GLN A 27 -3.64 7.40 15.02
N LEU A 28 -3.65 8.06 16.19
CA LEU A 28 -4.28 9.37 16.38
C LEU A 28 -3.67 10.48 15.50
N ALA A 29 -2.33 10.50 15.35
CA ALA A 29 -1.67 11.48 14.50
C ALA A 29 -2.00 11.25 13.01
N SER A 30 -2.12 10.00 12.60
CA SER A 30 -2.56 9.64 11.25
C SER A 30 -4.02 10.04 10.99
N ILE A 31 -4.91 9.86 11.98
CA ILE A 31 -6.31 10.30 11.90
C ILE A 31 -6.38 11.82 11.73
N HIS A 32 -5.72 12.58 12.62
CA HIS A 32 -5.70 14.04 12.55
C HIS A 32 -5.15 14.57 11.23
N ARG A 33 -4.15 13.90 10.65
CA ARG A 33 -3.63 14.27 9.34
C ARG A 33 -4.69 14.10 8.24
N LEU A 34 -5.43 12.99 8.27
CA LEU A 34 -6.44 12.68 7.26
C LEU A 34 -7.72 13.53 7.40
N ASP A 35 -8.04 14.03 8.60
CA ASP A 35 -9.13 14.98 8.82
C ASP A 35 -8.93 16.30 8.05
N GLY A 36 -7.68 16.62 7.68
CA GLY A 36 -7.32 17.79 6.87
C GLY A 36 -7.75 17.72 5.39
N SER A 37 -8.42 16.65 4.96
CA SER A 37 -8.85 16.45 3.55
C SER A 37 -7.70 16.57 2.54
N LEU A 38 -6.55 16.01 2.89
CA LEU A 38 -5.34 16.07 2.06
C LEU A 38 -5.54 15.31 0.73
N PRO A 39 -5.00 15.81 -0.39
CA PRO A 39 -5.06 15.11 -1.66
C PRO A 39 -4.11 13.91 -1.67
N CYS A 40 -4.47 12.87 -2.43
CA CYS A 40 -3.57 11.77 -2.75
C CYS A 40 -2.39 12.30 -3.57
N VAL A 41 -1.17 12.00 -3.14
CA VAL A 41 0.06 12.46 -3.81
C VAL A 41 0.20 12.00 -5.27
N ARG A 42 -0.54 10.96 -5.69
CA ARG A 42 -0.47 10.40 -7.04
C ARG A 42 -1.55 10.92 -7.96
N CYS A 43 -2.80 10.99 -7.49
CA CYS A 43 -3.96 11.25 -8.36
C CYS A 43 -4.81 12.45 -7.93
N GLY A 44 -4.47 13.13 -6.84
CA GLY A 44 -5.20 14.31 -6.34
C GLY A 44 -6.51 14.00 -5.59
N GLU A 45 -7.10 12.81 -5.78
CA GLU A 45 -8.30 12.38 -5.07
C GLU A 45 -8.12 12.41 -3.54
N PRO A 46 -9.18 12.59 -2.73
CA PRO A 46 -9.07 12.65 -1.28
C PRO A 46 -8.34 11.45 -0.68
N ALA A 47 -7.30 11.72 0.10
CA ALA A 47 -6.53 10.69 0.77
C ALA A 47 -7.37 10.00 1.86
N ARG A 48 -7.15 8.69 2.00
CA ARG A 48 -7.80 7.83 3.00
C ARG A 48 -6.80 7.05 3.85
N ALA A 49 -5.54 7.08 3.45
CA ALA A 49 -4.43 6.49 4.16
C ALA A 49 -3.25 7.46 4.15
N THR A 50 -2.52 7.49 5.26
CA THR A 50 -1.29 8.26 5.38
C THR A 50 -0.19 7.36 5.93
N GLY A 51 1.03 7.62 5.51
CA GLY A 51 2.24 6.94 5.98
C GLY A 51 3.42 7.90 5.97
N VAL A 52 4.55 7.43 6.48
CA VAL A 52 5.80 8.19 6.44
C VAL A 52 6.82 7.41 5.63
N VAL A 53 7.47 8.11 4.71
CA VAL A 53 8.61 7.61 3.94
C VAL A 53 9.87 8.39 4.30
N VAL A 54 11.03 7.73 4.21
CA VAL A 54 12.34 8.36 4.34
C VAL A 54 12.90 8.64 2.95
N ALA A 55 12.95 9.92 2.59
CA ALA A 55 13.47 10.37 1.32
C ALA A 55 14.94 10.82 1.44
N PRO A 56 15.86 10.27 0.62
CA PRO A 56 17.25 10.73 0.58
C PRO A 56 17.34 12.25 0.35
N GLY A 57 18.16 12.93 1.14
CA GLY A 57 18.33 14.39 1.08
C GLY A 57 17.16 15.23 1.62
N HIS A 58 16.00 14.62 1.87
CA HIS A 58 14.77 15.33 2.27
C HIS A 58 14.23 14.90 3.63
N GLY A 59 14.76 13.83 4.22
CA GLY A 59 14.35 13.33 5.53
C GLY A 59 12.99 12.62 5.49
N ARG A 60 12.27 12.64 6.62
CA ARG A 60 10.96 12.00 6.75
C ARG A 60 9.89 12.84 6.10
N ARG A 61 9.07 12.22 5.25
CA ARG A 61 8.01 12.87 4.48
C ARG A 61 6.70 12.13 4.63
N TRP A 62 5.61 12.87 4.67
CA TRP A 62 4.27 12.29 4.64
C TRP A 62 3.94 11.77 3.25
N LEU A 63 3.22 10.65 3.21
CA LEU A 63 2.76 10.01 1.99
C LEU A 63 1.27 9.70 2.09
N ASP A 64 0.45 10.63 1.62
CA ASP A 64 -1.01 10.54 1.65
C ASP A 64 -1.55 9.93 0.36
N ARG A 65 -2.38 8.89 0.49
CA ARG A 65 -2.90 8.12 -0.65
C ARG A 65 -4.38 7.84 -0.52
N CYS A 66 -5.08 7.87 -1.65
CA CYS A 66 -6.41 7.28 -1.75
C CYS A 66 -6.30 5.74 -1.69
N MET A 67 -7.40 5.06 -1.37
CA MET A 67 -7.39 3.59 -1.24
C MET A 67 -6.91 2.88 -2.53
N PRO A 68 -7.36 3.25 -3.75
CA PRO A 68 -6.85 2.63 -4.97
C PRO A 68 -5.34 2.77 -5.16
N CYS A 69 -4.80 3.98 -4.96
CA CYS A 69 -3.36 4.22 -5.12
C CYS A 69 -2.53 3.53 -4.03
N LEU A 70 -3.04 3.48 -2.79
CA LEU A 70 -2.44 2.69 -1.71
C LEU A 70 -2.37 1.21 -2.11
N LEU A 71 -3.48 0.64 -2.54
CA LEU A 71 -3.61 -0.77 -2.88
C LEU A 71 -2.75 -1.18 -4.08
N ALA A 72 -2.50 -0.26 -5.02
CA ALA A 72 -1.65 -0.48 -6.18
C ALA A 72 -0.15 -0.38 -5.88
N THR A 73 0.24 0.26 -4.76
CA THR A 73 1.65 0.58 -4.46
C THR A 73 2.17 -0.01 -3.16
N THR A 74 1.30 -0.47 -2.29
CA THR A 74 1.67 -1.28 -1.13
C THR A 74 1.94 -2.70 -1.60
N PRO A 75 3.17 -3.24 -1.43
CA PRO A 75 3.42 -4.65 -1.66
C PRO A 75 2.50 -5.43 -0.72
N ARG A 76 1.50 -6.11 -1.29
CA ARG A 76 0.80 -7.13 -0.53
C ARG A 76 1.75 -8.31 -0.49
N GLY A 77 2.11 -8.77 0.71
CA GLY A 77 2.85 -10.01 0.84
C GLY A 77 2.16 -11.06 -0.04
N GLY A 78 2.96 -11.80 -0.80
CA GLY A 78 2.47 -13.02 -1.41
C GLY A 78 2.04 -14.02 -0.33
N PRO A 79 1.45 -15.15 -0.71
CA PRO A 79 1.21 -16.22 0.25
C PRO A 79 2.49 -16.51 1.06
N SER A 80 2.34 -16.70 2.37
CA SER A 80 3.45 -16.97 3.29
C SER A 80 4.14 -18.32 3.03
N GLY A 81 3.61 -19.11 2.11
CA GLY A 81 4.12 -20.41 1.67
C GLY A 81 4.04 -20.55 0.15
N PRO A 82 4.46 -21.71 -0.39
CA PRO A 82 4.36 -22.01 -1.80
C PRO A 82 2.96 -21.69 -2.36
N LEU A 83 2.93 -21.10 -3.55
CA LEU A 83 1.67 -20.84 -4.24
C LEU A 83 0.86 -22.13 -4.38
N GLU A 84 1.53 -23.25 -4.67
CA GLU A 84 0.93 -24.58 -4.77
C GLU A 84 0.13 -24.98 -3.52
N ASP A 85 0.71 -24.80 -2.33
CA ASP A 85 0.05 -25.10 -1.06
C ASP A 85 -1.19 -24.21 -0.86
N THR A 86 -1.08 -22.93 -1.21
CA THR A 86 -2.20 -21.99 -1.13
C THR A 86 -3.33 -22.41 -2.07
N LEU A 87 -3.00 -22.80 -3.30
CA LEU A 87 -3.98 -23.28 -4.27
C LEU A 87 -4.61 -24.61 -3.84
N ALA A 88 -3.86 -25.51 -3.20
CA ALA A 88 -4.38 -26.75 -2.66
C ALA A 88 -5.45 -26.51 -1.58
N VAL A 89 -5.19 -25.59 -0.65
CA VAL A 89 -6.17 -25.18 0.38
C VAL A 89 -7.43 -24.60 -0.26
N LEU A 90 -7.29 -23.71 -1.26
CA LEU A 90 -8.44 -23.12 -1.94
C LEU A 90 -9.29 -24.17 -2.68
N ARG A 91 -8.65 -25.14 -3.35
CA ARG A 91 -9.35 -26.25 -4.02
C ARG A 91 -10.08 -27.15 -3.03
N GLN A 92 -9.45 -27.49 -1.91
CA GLN A 92 -10.08 -28.29 -0.87
C GLN A 92 -11.31 -27.58 -0.28
N ALA A 93 -11.19 -26.30 0.05
CA ALA A 93 -12.32 -25.51 0.56
C ALA A 93 -13.47 -25.43 -0.45
N ALA A 94 -13.18 -25.31 -1.74
CA ALA A 94 -14.19 -25.31 -2.79
C ALA A 94 -14.93 -26.66 -2.89
N GLN A 95 -14.20 -27.78 -2.78
CA GLN A 95 -14.78 -29.12 -2.73
C GLN A 95 -15.69 -29.30 -1.50
N GLU A 96 -15.23 -28.89 -0.31
CA GLU A 96 -16.01 -28.96 0.92
C GLU A 96 -17.29 -28.12 0.85
N ALA A 97 -17.22 -26.96 0.19
CA ALA A 97 -18.37 -26.06 0.01
C ALA A 97 -19.28 -26.44 -1.17
N GLY A 98 -18.87 -27.39 -2.02
CA GLY A 98 -19.60 -27.76 -3.24
C GLY A 98 -19.70 -26.61 -4.26
N VAL A 99 -18.70 -25.74 -4.33
CA VAL A 99 -18.67 -24.59 -5.24
C VAL A 99 -17.64 -24.80 -6.34
N ASP A 100 -17.95 -24.34 -7.55
CA ASP A 100 -16.99 -24.29 -8.63
C ASP A 100 -16.00 -23.12 -8.42
N LEU A 101 -14.71 -23.43 -8.50
CA LEU A 101 -13.61 -22.49 -8.34
C LEU A 101 -12.80 -22.42 -9.64
N THR A 102 -12.66 -21.22 -10.20
CA THR A 102 -11.71 -20.94 -11.30
C THR A 102 -10.56 -20.11 -10.76
N ILE A 103 -9.34 -20.65 -10.86
CA ILE A 103 -8.11 -19.93 -10.50
C ILE A 103 -7.51 -19.36 -11.79
N VAL A 104 -7.37 -18.04 -11.86
CA VAL A 104 -6.68 -17.35 -12.96
C VAL A 104 -5.33 -16.89 -12.43
N ALA A 105 -4.26 -17.38 -13.04
CA ALA A 105 -2.90 -16.90 -12.83
C ALA A 105 -2.38 -16.40 -14.17
N ASP A 106 -1.54 -15.37 -14.15
CA ASP A 106 -0.80 -14.96 -15.35
C ASP A 106 0.11 -16.13 -15.76
N GLU A 107 0.04 -16.58 -17.02
CA GLU A 107 0.97 -17.58 -17.55
C GLU A 107 2.42 -17.04 -17.51
N PRO A 108 3.42 -17.93 -17.31
CA PRO A 108 4.82 -17.54 -17.16
C PRO A 108 5.42 -16.82 -18.38
#